data_AF-A0A9P0CEF2-F1
#
_entry.id   AF-A0A9P0CEF2-F1
#
_cell.length_a   1.000
_cell.length_b   1.000
_cell.length_c   1.000
_cell.angle_alpha   90.00
_cell.angle_beta   90.00
_cell.angle_gamma   90.00
#
_symmetry.space_group_name_H-M   'P 1'
#
loop_
_entity.id
_entity.type
_entity.pdbx_description
1 polymer ?
#
loop_
_entity_poly.entity_id
_entity_poly.type
_entity_poly.pdbx_seq_one_letter_code
_entity_poly.pdbx_strand_id
1 'polypeptide(L)'
;MYDLYKEFCESNNISYIASSEVYRQIFTCEFNILFLVPRKYQCDVCNKYEPTSADQKTELQDEYLAREYKNKEKGKNDKEFCVAVFDLEQILSVPKSEVGLAYYKLKLSTYNFTIFNLASKECSCYMWHEVIAKKDASEIGSCLILFIYDQVKTA
;
A
#
# COMPACT_ATOMS: atom_id res chain seq x y z
N MET A 1 5.45 -10.01 -16.37
CA MET A 1 4.09 -10.26 -16.89
C MET A 1 4.09 -11.16 -18.10
N TYR A 2 4.92 -10.93 -19.12
CA TYR A 2 5.09 -11.92 -20.19
C TYR A 2 5.62 -13.27 -19.67
N ASP A 3 6.55 -13.27 -18.71
CA ASP A 3 7.04 -14.53 -18.12
C ASP A 3 5.95 -15.25 -17.32
N LEU A 4 5.12 -14.54 -16.56
CA LEU A 4 3.92 -15.10 -15.92
C LEU A 4 2.92 -15.66 -16.94
N TYR A 5 2.80 -15.05 -18.13
CA TYR A 5 2.00 -15.60 -19.22
C TYR A 5 2.60 -16.91 -19.76
N LYS A 6 3.93 -17.03 -19.86
CA LYS A 6 4.57 -18.30 -20.22
C LYS A 6 4.31 -19.38 -19.18
N GLU A 7 4.54 -19.06 -17.89
CA GLU A 7 4.27 -19.98 -16.78
C GLU A 7 2.81 -20.45 -16.76
N PHE A 8 1.87 -19.53 -17.06
CA PHE A 8 0.46 -19.86 -17.20
C PHE A 8 0.20 -20.79 -18.40
N CYS A 9 0.80 -20.53 -19.56
CA CYS A 9 0.67 -21.38 -20.74
C CYS A 9 1.23 -22.79 -20.49
N GLU A 10 2.37 -22.88 -19.83
CA GLU A 10 3.01 -24.13 -19.44
C GLU A 10 2.12 -24.91 -18.45
N SER A 11 1.59 -24.23 -17.43
CA SER A 11 0.71 -24.86 -16.42
C SER A 11 -0.62 -25.37 -17.00
N ASN A 12 -1.09 -24.79 -18.11
CA ASN A 12 -2.35 -25.16 -18.76
C ASN A 12 -2.14 -26.00 -20.04
N ASN A 13 -0.93 -26.51 -20.29
CA ASN A 13 -0.57 -27.29 -21.48
C ASN A 13 -0.95 -26.61 -22.82
N ILE A 14 -0.78 -25.29 -22.90
CA ILE A 14 -1.02 -24.53 -24.13
C ILE A 14 0.21 -24.64 -25.03
N SER A 15 0.06 -25.28 -26.19
CA SER A 15 1.15 -25.62 -27.12
C SER A 15 1.69 -24.44 -27.94
N TYR A 16 0.90 -23.38 -28.10
CA TYR A 16 1.29 -22.19 -28.88
C TYR A 16 1.40 -20.97 -27.97
N ILE A 17 2.62 -20.61 -27.61
CA ILE A 17 2.94 -19.42 -26.84
C ILE A 17 3.20 -18.28 -27.83
N ALA A 18 2.40 -17.21 -27.75
CA ALA A 18 2.59 -16.02 -28.56
C ALA A 18 3.94 -15.36 -28.23
N SER A 19 4.59 -14.75 -29.22
CA SER A 19 5.84 -14.01 -29.00
C SER A 19 5.61 -12.78 -28.10
N SER A 20 6.70 -12.26 -27.51
CA SER A 20 6.66 -11.07 -26.65
C SER A 20 6.00 -9.87 -27.32
N GLU A 21 6.28 -9.68 -28.62
CA GLU A 21 5.72 -8.61 -29.44
C GLU A 21 4.21 -8.75 -29.59
N VAL A 22 3.73 -9.95 -29.93
CA VAL A 22 2.29 -10.23 -30.12
C VAL A 22 1.56 -10.10 -28.79
N TYR A 23 2.11 -10.66 -27.72
CA TYR A 23 1.58 -10.49 -26.37
C TYR A 23 1.47 -9.00 -26.00
N ARG A 24 2.53 -8.22 -26.22
CA ARG A 24 2.56 -6.78 -25.90
C ARG A 24 1.55 -5.99 -26.73
N GLN A 25 1.43 -6.28 -28.02
CA GLN A 25 0.47 -5.64 -28.90
C GLN A 25 -0.97 -5.91 -28.45
N ILE A 26 -1.33 -7.17 -28.20
CA ILE A 26 -2.67 -7.52 -27.72
C ILE A 26 -2.93 -6.87 -26.36
N PHE A 27 -1.98 -7.00 -25.43
CA PHE A 27 -2.11 -6.46 -24.08
C PHE A 27 -2.32 -4.94 -24.05
N THR A 28 -1.61 -4.21 -24.92
CA THR A 28 -1.66 -2.74 -24.95
C THR A 28 -2.76 -2.20 -25.85
N CYS A 29 -2.97 -2.78 -27.03
CA CYS A 29 -3.88 -2.22 -28.05
C CYS A 29 -5.30 -2.77 -27.95
N GLU A 30 -5.47 -4.05 -27.63
CA GLU A 30 -6.80 -4.68 -27.56
C GLU A 30 -7.40 -4.52 -26.17
N PHE A 31 -6.61 -4.77 -25.13
CA PHE A 31 -7.07 -4.64 -23.74
C PHE A 31 -6.91 -3.21 -23.18
N ASN A 32 -6.17 -2.34 -23.87
CA ASN A 32 -5.86 -0.99 -23.39
C ASN A 32 -5.24 -0.97 -21.98
N ILE A 33 -4.43 -1.98 -21.65
CA ILE A 33 -3.73 -2.09 -20.37
C ILE A 33 -2.26 -1.75 -20.60
N LEU A 34 -1.74 -0.82 -19.81
CA LEU A 34 -0.34 -0.41 -19.88
C LEU A 34 0.27 -0.41 -18.49
N PHE A 35 1.50 -0.91 -18.38
CA PHE A 35 2.31 -0.75 -17.18
C PHE A 35 2.93 0.64 -17.19
N LEU A 36 2.31 1.56 -16.47
CA LEU A 36 2.87 2.89 -16.25
C LEU A 36 3.94 2.82 -15.17
N VAL A 37 5.14 3.30 -15.49
CA VAL A 37 6.12 3.59 -14.45
C VAL A 37 5.67 4.87 -13.74
N PRO A 38 5.52 4.86 -12.39
CA PRO A 38 5.12 6.05 -11.66
C PRO A 38 6.15 7.17 -11.86
N ARG A 39 5.77 8.26 -12.55
CA ARG A 39 6.69 9.39 -12.82
C ARG A 39 6.74 10.44 -11.71
N LYS A 40 5.79 10.41 -10.77
CA LYS A 40 5.70 11.33 -9.63
C LYS A 40 5.65 10.50 -8.35
N TYR A 41 6.20 11.03 -7.25
CA TYR A 41 6.25 10.39 -5.93
C TYR A 41 7.12 9.13 -5.84
N GLN A 42 8.13 8.98 -6.70
CA GLN A 42 9.16 7.95 -6.51
C GLN A 42 10.01 8.30 -5.27
N CYS A 43 10.27 7.31 -4.41
CA CYS A 43 11.14 7.51 -3.26
C CYS A 43 12.61 7.60 -3.70
N ASP A 44 13.47 8.18 -2.85
CA ASP A 44 14.90 8.35 -3.14
C ASP A 44 15.62 7.03 -3.45
N VAL A 45 15.14 5.92 -2.88
CA VAL A 45 15.66 4.58 -3.16
C VAL A 45 15.33 4.16 -4.60
N CYS A 46 14.09 4.34 -5.04
CA CYS A 46 13.66 4.05 -6.41
C CYS A 46 14.40 4.93 -7.44
N ASN A 47 14.59 6.22 -7.14
CA ASN A 47 15.32 7.15 -8.00
C ASN A 47 16.79 6.74 -8.19
N LYS A 48 17.42 6.19 -7.13
CA LYS A 48 18.79 5.65 -7.20
C LYS A 48 18.84 4.28 -7.88
N TYR A 49 17.77 3.50 -7.78
CA TYR A 49 17.71 2.16 -8.36
C TYR A 49 17.63 2.19 -9.89
N GLU A 50 16.81 3.07 -10.48
CA GLU A 50 16.62 3.11 -11.94
C GLU A 50 17.91 3.22 -12.78
N PRO A 51 18.81 4.20 -12.51
CA PRO A 51 20.01 4.41 -13.33
C PRO A 51 21.14 3.39 -13.08
N THR A 52 20.97 2.50 -12.10
CA THR A 52 22.01 1.58 -11.63
C THR A 52 22.17 0.35 -12.55
N SER A 53 23.40 -0.18 -12.66
CA SER A 53 23.73 -1.37 -13.45
C SER A 53 23.05 -2.63 -12.88
N ALA A 54 22.88 -3.68 -13.70
CA ALA A 54 22.15 -4.90 -13.32
C ALA A 54 22.72 -5.59 -12.07
N ASP A 55 24.04 -5.60 -11.92
CA ASP A 55 24.71 -6.23 -10.77
C ASP A 55 24.42 -5.46 -9.46
N GLN A 56 24.52 -4.14 -9.50
CA GLN A 56 24.26 -3.26 -8.36
C GLN A 56 22.76 -3.17 -8.00
N LYS A 57 21.87 -3.40 -8.97
CA LYS A 57 20.42 -3.51 -8.72
C LYS A 57 20.09 -4.67 -7.79
N THR A 58 20.70 -5.83 -8.03
CA THR A 58 20.47 -7.01 -7.19
C THR A 58 20.88 -6.73 -5.74
N GLU A 59 22.05 -6.12 -5.53
CA GLU A 59 22.53 -5.75 -4.19
C GLU A 59 21.61 -4.75 -3.48
N LEU A 60 21.18 -3.68 -4.17
CA LEU A 60 20.27 -2.69 -3.62
C LEU A 60 18.91 -3.29 -3.24
N GLN A 61 18.43 -4.25 -4.04
CA GLN A 61 17.16 -4.93 -3.81
C GLN A 61 17.24 -5.86 -2.60
N ASP A 62 18.33 -6.63 -2.49
CA ASP A 62 18.59 -7.50 -1.34
C ASP A 62 18.78 -6.71 -0.05
N GLU A 63 19.45 -5.56 -0.10
CA GLU A 63 19.64 -4.69 1.06
C GLU A 63 18.31 -4.09 1.55
N TYR A 64 17.46 -3.64 0.62
CA TYR A 64 16.13 -3.12 0.93
C TYR A 64 15.26 -4.18 1.60
N LEU A 65 15.20 -5.38 1.01
CA LEU A 65 14.46 -6.52 1.55
C LEU A 65 14.99 -6.89 2.95
N ALA A 66 16.30 -7.01 3.10
CA ALA A 66 16.92 -7.35 4.39
C ALA A 66 16.59 -6.33 5.49
N ARG A 67 16.52 -5.03 5.18
CA ARG A 67 16.08 -4.00 6.14
C ARG A 67 14.62 -4.16 6.53
N GLU A 68 13.74 -4.37 5.56
CA GLU A 68 12.31 -4.57 5.84
C GLU A 68 12.08 -5.80 6.72
N TYR A 69 12.72 -6.92 6.39
CA TYR A 69 12.62 -8.14 7.20
C TYR A 69 13.19 -7.93 8.60
N LYS A 70 14.37 -7.32 8.74
CA LYS A 70 14.96 -7.03 10.06
C LYS A 70 14.06 -6.15 10.92
N ASN A 71 13.44 -5.12 10.35
CA ASN A 71 12.56 -4.22 11.10
C ASN A 71 11.26 -4.92 11.52
N LYS A 72 10.68 -5.73 10.64
CA LYS A 72 9.47 -6.54 10.94
C LYS A 72 9.74 -7.63 11.97
N GLU A 73 10.91 -8.27 11.92
CA GLU A 73 11.32 -9.34 12.86
C GLU A 73 11.65 -8.78 14.25
N LYS A 74 12.38 -7.66 14.34
CA LYS A 74 12.67 -6.99 15.62
C LYS A 74 11.39 -6.56 16.34
N GLY A 75 10.43 -5.99 15.60
CA GLY A 75 9.16 -5.55 16.17
C GLY A 75 8.24 -6.67 16.67
N LYS A 76 8.43 -7.93 16.24
CA LYS A 76 7.60 -9.05 16.72
C LYS A 76 8.10 -9.66 18.03
N ASN A 77 9.40 -9.57 18.28
CA ASN A 77 10.06 -10.33 19.35
C ASN A 77 10.47 -9.48 20.55
N ASP A 78 10.62 -8.17 20.38
CA ASP A 78 11.11 -7.29 21.44
C ASP A 78 9.98 -6.51 22.10
N LYS A 79 9.89 -6.55 23.44
CA LYS A 79 8.86 -5.82 24.22
C LYS A 79 9.23 -4.35 24.44
N GLU A 80 10.47 -3.99 24.19
CA GLU A 80 10.98 -2.62 24.34
C GLU A 80 10.72 -1.76 23.10
N PHE A 81 10.51 -2.40 21.94
CA PHE A 81 10.28 -1.72 20.66
C PHE A 81 8.85 -1.94 20.17
N CYS A 82 8.10 -0.85 19.99
CA CYS A 82 6.83 -0.88 19.27
C CYS A 82 7.07 -0.62 17.77
N VAL A 83 6.73 -1.59 16.93
CA VAL A 83 6.66 -1.38 15.48
C VAL A 83 5.21 -1.39 15.07
N ALA A 84 4.72 -0.21 14.68
CA ALA A 84 3.36 -0.02 14.20
C ALA A 84 3.36 0.30 12.70
N VAL A 85 2.40 -0.27 11.99
CA VAL A 85 2.09 0.06 10.59
C VAL A 85 0.75 0.78 10.60
N PHE A 86 0.66 1.90 9.90
CA PHE A 86 -0.58 2.66 9.83
C PHE A 86 -0.93 2.99 8.38
N ASP A 87 -2.23 3.06 8.12
CA ASP A 87 -2.77 3.46 6.84
C ASP A 87 -4.12 4.15 7.03
N LEU A 88 -4.51 4.95 6.03
CA LEU A 88 -5.77 5.64 6.00
C LEU A 88 -6.69 4.96 4.99
N GLU A 89 -7.86 4.52 5.45
CA GLU A 89 -8.83 3.88 4.56
C GLU A 89 -9.37 4.84 3.50
N GLN A 90 -9.96 4.27 2.45
CA GLN A 90 -10.71 5.04 1.48
C GLN A 90 -11.84 5.83 2.17
N ILE A 91 -12.06 7.08 1.73
CA ILE A 91 -13.08 7.96 2.30
C ILE A 91 -14.45 7.28 2.27
N LEU A 92 -15.06 7.13 3.44
CA LEU A 92 -16.36 6.51 3.61
C LEU A 92 -17.44 7.59 3.47
N SER A 93 -18.28 7.47 2.44
CA SER A 93 -19.42 8.37 2.26
C SER A 93 -20.62 7.90 3.07
N VAL A 94 -21.11 8.74 3.99
CA VAL A 94 -22.17 8.38 4.95
C VAL A 94 -23.34 9.39 4.85
N PRO A 95 -24.61 8.96 4.88
CA PRO A 95 -25.10 7.59 4.97
C PRO A 95 -24.93 6.80 3.67
N LYS A 96 -24.65 5.50 3.82
CA LYS A 96 -24.70 4.56 2.70
C LYS A 96 -26.17 4.34 2.34
N SER A 97 -26.54 4.67 1.10
CA SER A 97 -27.87 4.45 0.58
C SER A 97 -27.78 3.96 -0.86
N GLU A 98 -28.58 2.95 -1.18
CA GLU A 98 -28.71 2.39 -2.53
C GLU A 98 -29.77 3.11 -3.36
N VAL A 99 -30.47 4.09 -2.76
CA VAL A 99 -31.51 4.86 -3.44
C VAL A 99 -30.86 5.90 -4.35
N GLY A 100 -31.21 5.90 -5.63
CA GLY A 100 -30.66 6.83 -6.62
C GLY A 100 -30.80 8.31 -6.25
N LEU A 101 -31.87 8.70 -5.54
CA LEU A 101 -32.04 10.07 -5.03
C LEU A 101 -30.94 10.50 -4.05
N ALA A 102 -30.35 9.55 -3.30
CA ALA A 102 -29.25 9.83 -2.38
C ALA A 102 -27.94 10.17 -3.10
N TYR A 103 -27.83 9.90 -4.41
CA TYR A 103 -26.71 10.34 -5.22
C TYR A 103 -26.65 11.87 -5.34
N TYR A 104 -27.82 12.53 -5.41
CA TYR A 104 -27.91 13.99 -5.53
C TYR A 104 -27.89 14.72 -4.19
N LYS A 105 -27.81 13.99 -3.08
CA LYS A 105 -27.70 14.56 -1.74
C LYS A 105 -26.22 14.64 -1.33
N LEU A 106 -25.90 15.66 -0.53
CA LEU A 106 -24.59 15.77 0.10
C LEU A 106 -24.37 14.58 1.03
N LYS A 107 -23.30 13.82 0.79
CA LYS A 107 -22.86 12.72 1.65
C LYS A 107 -21.72 13.25 2.51
N LEU A 108 -21.75 12.87 3.78
CA LEU A 108 -20.71 13.21 4.74
C LEU A 108 -19.48 12.36 4.46
N SER A 109 -18.31 13.01 4.37
CA SER A 109 -17.03 12.31 4.30
C SER A 109 -16.60 11.87 5.70
N THR A 110 -16.47 10.57 5.91
CA THR A 110 -15.93 9.96 7.13
C THR A 110 -14.57 9.34 6.83
N TYR A 111 -13.62 9.59 7.72
CA TYR A 111 -12.25 9.12 7.64
C TYR A 111 -12.01 8.06 8.72
N ASN A 112 -11.24 7.04 8.39
CA ASN A 112 -10.82 6.00 9.32
C ASN A 112 -9.30 5.82 9.22
N PHE A 113 -8.60 6.19 10.28
CA PHE A 113 -7.15 6.02 10.40
C PHE A 113 -6.86 4.79 11.25
N THR A 114 -6.13 3.84 10.65
CA THR A 114 -5.89 2.54 11.26
C THR A 114 -4.42 2.41 11.62
N ILE A 115 -4.13 1.97 12.84
CA ILE A 115 -2.78 1.72 13.32
C ILE A 115 -2.74 0.30 13.86
N PHE A 116 -1.85 -0.52 13.29
CA PHE A 116 -1.67 -1.91 13.63
C PHE A 116 -0.31 -2.12 14.29
N ASN A 117 -0.31 -2.61 15.53
CA ASN A 117 0.91 -2.96 16.25
C ASN A 117 1.35 -4.39 15.88
N LEU A 118 2.54 -4.54 15.28
CA LEU A 118 3.04 -5.84 14.85
C LEU A 118 3.40 -6.77 16.03
N ALA A 119 3.72 -6.22 17.20
CA ALA A 119 4.10 -6.97 18.39
C ALA A 119 2.86 -7.56 19.09
N SER A 120 1.94 -6.69 19.51
CA SER A 120 0.72 -7.08 20.23
C SER A 120 -0.36 -7.66 19.32
N LYS A 121 -0.27 -7.42 18.01
CA LYS A 121 -1.31 -7.72 17.00
C LYS A 121 -2.62 -6.98 17.26
N GLU A 122 -2.57 -5.88 17.99
CA GLU A 122 -3.73 -5.01 18.24
C GLU A 122 -3.87 -3.96 17.14
N CYS A 123 -5.12 -3.69 16.77
CA CYS A 123 -5.49 -2.67 15.79
C CYS A 123 -6.27 -1.55 16.48
N SER A 124 -5.80 -0.33 16.35
CA SER A 124 -6.49 0.89 16.80
C SER A 124 -7.10 1.61 15.60
N CYS A 125 -8.41 1.86 15.64
CA CYS A 125 -9.12 2.59 14.59
C CYS A 125 -9.58 3.95 15.12
N TYR A 126 -9.13 5.03 14.49
CA TYR A 126 -9.52 6.40 14.79
C TYR A 126 -10.44 6.92 13.70
N MET A 127 -11.73 7.05 14.01
CA MET A 127 -12.73 7.52 13.06
C MET A 127 -13.22 8.93 13.40
N TRP A 128 -13.32 9.79 12.39
CA TRP A 128 -13.95 11.10 12.48
C TRP A 128 -14.57 11.48 11.15
N HIS A 129 -15.50 12.45 11.18
CA HIS A 129 -16.14 12.97 9.97
C HIS A 129 -15.67 14.41 9.68
N GLU A 130 -15.85 14.85 8.43
CA GLU A 130 -15.35 16.15 7.94
C GLU A 130 -15.85 17.39 8.72
N VAL A 131 -16.99 17.28 9.41
CA VAL A 131 -17.50 18.36 10.28
C VAL A 131 -16.69 18.50 11.59
N ILE A 132 -16.02 17.45 12.07
CA ILE A 132 -15.16 17.52 13.27
C ILE A 132 -13.77 18.03 12.89
N ALA A 133 -13.15 17.40 11.90
CA ALA A 133 -11.79 17.71 11.49
C ALA A 133 -11.54 17.29 10.03
N LYS A 134 -10.46 17.84 9.46
CA LYS A 134 -10.07 17.54 8.08
C LYS A 134 -9.23 16.28 8.01
N LYS A 135 -8.66 16.02 6.83
CA LYS A 135 -7.78 14.89 6.54
C LYS A 135 -6.33 15.37 6.36
N ASP A 136 -5.89 16.30 7.21
CA ASP A 136 -4.57 16.91 7.13
C ASP A 136 -3.58 16.19 8.07
N ALA A 137 -2.31 16.54 7.95
CA ALA A 137 -1.23 15.90 8.72
C ALA A 137 -1.37 16.13 10.24
N SER A 138 -2.05 17.20 10.67
CA SER A 138 -2.26 17.51 12.08
C SER A 138 -3.20 16.54 12.77
N GLU A 139 -4.28 16.13 12.10
CA GLU A 139 -5.21 15.11 12.60
C GLU A 139 -4.53 13.75 12.69
N ILE A 140 -3.79 13.36 11.64
CA ILE A 140 -3.00 12.13 11.63
C ILE A 140 -1.97 12.13 12.77
N GLY A 141 -1.26 13.23 12.96
CA GLY A 141 -0.31 13.40 14.06
C GLY A 141 -0.98 13.27 15.43
N SER A 142 -2.18 13.82 15.59
CA SER A 142 -2.95 13.70 16.84
C SER A 142 -3.34 12.24 17.11
N CYS A 143 -3.79 11.50 16.10
CA CYS A 143 -4.07 10.07 16.23
C CYS A 143 -2.82 9.24 16.58
N LEU A 144 -1.67 9.57 15.97
CA LEU A 144 -0.40 8.91 16.29
C LEU A 144 0.03 9.18 17.73
N ILE A 145 -0.12 10.41 18.22
CA ILE A 145 0.18 10.78 19.60
C ILE A 145 -0.74 10.02 20.57
N LEU A 146 -2.04 9.95 20.27
CA LEU A 146 -3.00 9.16 21.07
C LEU A 146 -2.60 7.69 21.14
N PHE A 147 -2.21 7.09 20.01
CA PHE A 147 -1.73 5.72 19.98
C PHE A 147 -0.48 5.51 20.81
N ILE A 148 0.49 6.43 20.73
CA ILE A 148 1.73 6.35 21.53
C ILE A 148 1.39 6.41 23.02
N TYR A 149 0.51 7.32 23.45
CA TYR A 149 0.13 7.42 24.86
C TYR A 149 -0.63 6.20 25.38
N ASP A 150 -1.48 5.59 24.56
CA ASP A 150 -2.25 4.41 24.96
C ASP A 150 -1.40 3.13 25.03
N GLN A 151 -0.55 2.91 24.02
CA GLN A 151 0.14 1.64 23.80
C GLN A 151 1.57 1.64 24.32
N VAL A 152 2.27 2.78 24.24
CA VAL A 152 3.62 2.96 24.78
C VAL A 152 3.47 3.58 26.15
N LYS A 153 3.08 2.76 27.13
CA LYS A 153 2.99 3.17 28.53
C LYS A 153 4.27 3.90 28.92
N THR A 154 4.14 5.19 29.19
CA THR A 154 5.18 5.97 29.86
C THR A 154 5.23 5.42 31.29
N ALA A 155 6.18 4.51 31.52
CA ALA A 155 6.59 4.14 32.86
C ALA A 155 7.29 5.33 33.53
#